data_AF-A0A238ZEG6-F1
#
_entry.id   AF-A0A238ZEG6-F1
#
_cell.length_a   1.000
_cell.length_b   1.000
_cell.length_c   1.000
_cell.angle_alpha   90.00
_cell.angle_beta   90.00
_cell.angle_gamma   90.00
#
_symmetry.space_group_name_H-M   'P 1'
#
loop_
_entity.id
_entity.type
_entity.pdbx_description
1 polymer ?
#
loop_
_entity_poly.entity_id
_entity_poly.type
_entity_poly.pdbx_seq_one_letter_code
_entity_poly.pdbx_strand_id
1 'polypeptide(L)'
;MFNEPVKGKITDFEQFLNLLKFLGDDVLFKLKCDDESIVFCSKQGKFILISEGQPLSEMEFKKKLTNWILSGNRNISFTIIPALEDCPEGTLIDKDKIIEIIEAAKYLRQIPEVLNIKILNPDNVPEKLKAFANQKIPKNLLVNSSSISLIDLCLLEQNGAITIEKPGISSKISPLIGAIAVLIIIISGLFSLLPYERKMVTLTIMENLTNTLTAKRIINRKIPEKLNVKDAYLNYIYYKNGKLISPGMDRKPGTKDDIIYNLPEPDSPLFAMP
;
A
#
# COMPACT_ATOMS: atom_id res chain seq x y z
N MET A 1 44.50 12.58 13.01
CA MET A 1 45.31 12.08 11.89
C MET A 1 44.49 11.06 11.11
N PHE A 2 43.83 11.48 10.03
CA PHE A 2 43.34 10.56 9.00
C PHE A 2 44.25 10.79 7.79
N ASN A 3 45.24 9.93 7.57
CA ASN A 3 46.11 10.03 6.40
C ASN A 3 45.57 9.22 5.21
N GLU A 4 44.48 8.47 5.40
CA GLU A 4 43.85 7.65 4.37
C GLU A 4 42.36 8.00 4.23
N PRO A 5 41.81 8.02 3.00
CA PRO A 5 40.41 8.31 2.76
C PRO A 5 39.53 7.19 3.30
N VAL A 6 38.56 7.55 4.16
CA VAL A 6 37.60 6.59 4.74
C VAL A 6 36.45 6.40 3.76
N LYS A 7 36.22 5.16 3.32
CA LYS A 7 35.12 4.80 2.41
C LYS A 7 34.07 3.98 3.12
N GLY A 8 32.81 4.21 2.79
CA GLY A 8 31.71 3.42 3.34
C GLY A 8 30.45 3.46 2.46
N LYS A 9 29.41 2.77 2.93
CA LYS A 9 28.09 2.75 2.31
C LYS A 9 27.06 3.27 3.30
N ILE A 10 26.09 4.02 2.78
CA ILE A 10 24.93 4.50 3.52
C ILE A 10 23.75 3.64 3.12
N THR A 11 23.16 2.98 4.11
CA THR A 11 21.97 2.14 3.92
C THR A 11 20.68 2.88 4.25
N ASP A 12 20.75 3.92 5.09
CA ASP A 12 19.62 4.74 5.48
C ASP A 12 20.02 6.22 5.69
N PHE A 13 19.06 7.13 5.52
CA PHE A 13 19.23 8.57 5.73
C PHE A 13 19.62 8.95 7.16
N GLU A 14 19.29 8.14 8.17
CA GLU A 14 19.77 8.38 9.53
C GLU A 14 21.29 8.23 9.65
N GLN A 15 21.88 7.24 8.96
CA GLN A 15 23.34 7.09 8.89
C GLN A 15 23.98 8.30 8.21
N PHE A 16 23.35 8.84 7.17
CA PHE A 16 23.84 10.04 6.48
C PHE A 16 23.81 11.27 7.40
N LEU A 17 22.73 11.48 8.15
CA LEU A 17 22.64 12.57 9.13
C LEU A 17 23.67 12.43 10.25
N ASN A 18 23.85 11.23 10.78
CA ASN A 18 24.85 10.98 11.81
C ASN A 18 26.24 11.30 11.28
N LEU A 19 26.58 10.86 10.06
CA LEU A 19 27.85 11.19 9.42
C LEU A 19 28.04 12.71 9.33
N LEU A 20 27.07 13.45 8.81
CA LEU A 20 27.15 14.92 8.73
C LEU A 20 27.33 15.57 10.10
N LYS A 21 26.63 15.09 11.13
CA LYS A 21 26.78 15.58 12.51
C LYS A 21 28.21 15.34 13.01
N PHE A 22 28.80 14.18 12.72
CA PHE A 22 30.17 13.81 13.10
C PHE A 22 31.29 14.46 12.27
N LEU A 23 31.00 15.02 11.09
CA LEU A 23 32.01 15.75 10.32
C LEU A 23 32.45 16.99 11.09
N GLY A 24 33.75 17.05 11.39
CA GLY A 24 34.43 18.22 11.92
C GLY A 24 34.66 19.30 10.86
N ASP A 25 35.40 20.33 11.25
CA ASP A 25 35.91 21.33 10.32
C ASP A 25 37.00 20.73 9.43
N ASP A 26 37.15 21.27 8.20
CA ASP A 26 38.21 20.92 7.24
C ASP A 26 38.17 19.47 6.72
N VAL A 27 36.95 18.99 6.41
CA VAL A 27 36.72 17.67 5.81
C VAL A 27 35.98 17.79 4.48
N LEU A 28 36.44 17.03 3.49
CA LEU A 28 35.76 16.78 2.23
C LEU A 28 34.93 15.49 2.34
N PHE A 29 33.61 15.63 2.32
CA PHE A 29 32.70 14.50 2.31
C PHE A 29 32.08 14.34 0.93
N LYS A 30 32.47 13.30 0.19
CA LYS A 30 31.91 12.97 -1.12
C LYS A 30 30.80 11.95 -0.96
N LEU A 31 29.60 12.30 -1.38
CA LEU A 31 28.42 11.44 -1.46
C LEU A 31 28.19 11.06 -2.92
N LYS A 32 28.18 9.77 -3.24
CA LYS A 32 27.94 9.25 -4.58
C LYS A 32 26.63 8.47 -4.62
N CYS A 33 25.76 8.83 -5.56
CA CYS A 33 24.49 8.18 -5.83
C CYS A 33 24.46 7.82 -7.32
N ASP A 34 24.68 6.54 -7.62
CA ASP A 34 24.97 6.04 -8.97
C ASP A 34 26.09 6.83 -9.66
N ASP A 35 25.82 7.48 -10.79
CA ASP A 35 26.81 8.23 -11.56
C ASP A 35 26.98 9.67 -11.08
N GLU A 36 26.05 10.18 -10.27
CA GLU A 36 26.14 11.52 -9.71
C GLU A 36 26.91 11.52 -8.40
N SER A 37 27.65 12.61 -8.13
CA SER A 37 28.28 12.81 -6.83
C SER A 37 28.21 14.26 -6.37
N ILE A 38 27.95 14.44 -5.08
CA ILE A 38 27.98 15.73 -4.39
C ILE A 38 29.11 15.69 -3.38
N VAL A 39 30.01 16.66 -3.44
CA VAL A 39 31.07 16.88 -2.47
C VAL A 39 30.64 18.01 -1.54
N PHE A 40 30.74 17.75 -0.25
CA PHE A 40 30.51 18.69 0.84
C PHE A 40 31.88 19.10 1.36
N CYS A 41 32.28 20.35 1.11
CA CYS A 41 33.53 20.91 1.61
C CYS A 41 33.27 21.74 2.85
N SER A 42 33.71 21.27 4.02
CA SER A 42 33.54 21.96 5.30
C SER A 42 34.57 23.07 5.46
N LYS A 43 34.13 24.29 5.78
CA LYS A 43 34.96 25.45 6.11
C LYS A 43 34.29 26.22 7.25
N GLN A 44 34.88 26.17 8.45
CA GLN A 44 34.43 26.92 9.64
C GLN A 44 32.93 26.73 9.97
N GLY A 45 32.46 25.48 10.09
CA GLY A 45 31.06 25.17 10.38
C GLY A 45 30.07 25.41 9.22
N LYS A 46 30.55 25.83 8.05
CA LYS A 46 29.76 25.99 6.82
C LYS A 46 30.23 25.01 5.75
N PHE A 47 29.36 24.76 4.78
CA PHE A 47 29.66 23.87 3.67
C PHE A 47 29.54 24.57 2.34
N ILE A 48 30.47 24.23 1.44
CA ILE A 48 30.36 24.49 0.01
C ILE A 48 30.00 23.16 -0.66
N LEU A 49 28.90 23.15 -1.39
CA LEU A 49 28.41 21.97 -2.11
C LEU A 49 28.92 22.01 -3.54
N ILE A 50 29.48 20.91 -4.03
CA ILE A 50 30.06 20.81 -5.38
C ILE A 50 29.51 19.56 -6.05
N SER A 51 29.04 19.68 -7.29
CA SER A 51 28.67 18.54 -8.14
C SER A 51 29.38 18.68 -9.47
N GLU A 52 30.03 17.62 -9.93
CA GLU A 52 30.70 17.60 -11.25
C GLU A 52 31.70 18.77 -11.45
N GLY A 53 32.32 19.22 -10.36
CA GLY A 53 33.29 20.31 -10.38
C GLY A 53 32.69 21.72 -10.33
N GLN A 54 31.36 21.87 -10.26
CA GLN A 54 30.69 23.17 -10.15
C GLN A 54 30.04 23.36 -8.76
N PRO A 55 30.10 24.58 -8.19
CA PRO A 55 29.41 24.87 -6.94
C PRO A 55 27.89 24.81 -7.14
N LEU A 56 27.19 24.20 -6.19
CA LEU A 56 25.73 24.06 -6.17
C LEU A 56 25.09 25.14 -5.30
N SER A 57 23.97 25.67 -5.77
CA SER A 57 23.04 26.44 -4.94
C SER A 57 22.21 25.52 -4.02
N GLU A 58 21.63 26.11 -2.97
CA GLU A 58 20.72 25.39 -2.06
C GLU A 58 19.52 24.77 -2.80
N MET A 59 18.98 25.47 -3.80
CA MET A 59 17.85 24.98 -4.60
C MET A 59 18.24 23.76 -5.45
N GLU A 60 19.41 23.79 -6.07
CA GLU A 60 19.92 22.66 -6.86
C GLU A 60 20.23 21.45 -5.97
N PHE A 61 20.77 21.69 -4.77
CA PHE A 61 20.96 20.65 -3.78
C PHE A 61 19.63 19.98 -3.40
N LYS A 62 18.59 20.77 -3.08
CA LYS A 62 17.24 20.26 -2.77
C LYS A 62 16.67 19.42 -3.92
N LYS A 63 16.87 19.84 -5.17
CA LYS A 63 16.43 19.11 -6.37
C LYS A 63 17.16 17.79 -6.55
N LYS A 64 18.49 17.78 -6.48
CA LYS A 64 19.28 16.54 -6.57
C LYS A 64 18.89 15.55 -5.48
N LEU A 65 18.76 16.02 -4.24
CA LEU A 65 18.32 15.19 -3.12
C LEU A 65 16.91 14.62 -3.33
N THR A 66 15.98 15.44 -3.83
CA THR A 66 14.62 15.02 -4.18
C THR A 66 14.63 13.91 -5.24
N ASN A 67 15.38 14.12 -6.32
CA ASN A 67 15.51 13.15 -7.41
C ASN A 67 16.12 11.83 -6.92
N TRP A 68 17.14 11.88 -6.07
CA TRP A 68 17.76 10.69 -5.49
C TRP A 68 16.76 9.87 -4.67
N ILE A 69 15.92 10.53 -3.88
CA ILE A 69 14.95 9.85 -3.01
C ILE A 69 13.80 9.23 -3.81
N LEU A 70 13.30 9.95 -4.81
CA LEU A 70 12.18 9.52 -5.65
C LEU A 70 12.57 8.42 -6.65
N SER A 71 13.85 8.36 -7.06
CA SER A 71 14.33 7.37 -8.03
C SER A 71 14.33 5.92 -7.52
N GLY A 72 14.16 5.71 -6.20
CA GLY A 72 14.13 4.38 -5.57
C GLY A 72 15.52 3.73 -5.44
N ASN A 73 15.76 3.04 -4.31
CA ASN A 73 17.02 2.42 -3.84
C ASN A 73 18.20 2.40 -4.83
N ARG A 74 19.14 3.33 -4.61
CA ARG A 74 20.45 3.39 -5.25
C ARG A 74 21.53 3.17 -4.21
N ASN A 75 22.67 2.59 -4.61
CA ASN A 75 23.79 2.36 -3.70
C ASN A 75 24.44 3.69 -3.33
N ILE A 76 24.01 4.28 -2.21
CA ILE A 76 24.63 5.50 -1.69
C ILE A 76 25.96 5.11 -1.04
N SER A 77 27.05 5.62 -1.58
CA SER A 77 28.39 5.44 -1.02
C SER A 77 28.97 6.78 -0.64
N PHE A 78 29.83 6.77 0.38
CA PHE A 78 30.52 7.98 0.82
C PHE A 78 32.03 7.77 0.86
N THR A 79 32.75 8.88 0.71
CA THR A 79 34.19 8.95 0.94
C THR A 79 34.50 10.22 1.72
N ILE A 80 35.18 10.06 2.85
CA ILE A 80 35.69 11.16 3.66
C ILE A 80 37.17 11.33 3.34
N ILE A 81 37.56 12.54 2.95
CA ILE A 81 38.92 12.91 2.62
C ILE A 81 39.30 14.09 3.52
N PRO A 82 40.51 14.13 4.09
CA PRO A 82 41.02 15.34 4.75
C PRO A 82 41.04 16.49 3.74
N ALA A 83 40.65 17.70 4.13
CA ALA A 83 40.83 18.86 3.26
C ALA A 83 42.34 19.17 3.18
N LEU A 84 43.00 18.66 2.14
CA LEU A 84 44.40 18.96 1.82
C LEU A 84 44.54 20.28 1.04
N GLU A 85 43.46 20.74 0.41
CA GLU A 85 43.36 21.97 -0.38
C GLU A 85 42.19 22.83 0.11
N ASP A 86 42.27 24.14 -0.10
CA ASP A 86 41.20 25.09 0.19
C ASP A 86 39.92 24.75 -0.60
N CYS A 87 38.75 24.86 0.04
CA CYS A 87 37.47 24.72 -0.64
C CYS A 87 37.36 25.73 -1.80
N PRO A 88 36.82 25.32 -2.97
CA PRO A 88 36.60 26.24 -4.08
C PRO A 88 35.60 27.33 -3.71
N GLU A 89 35.65 28.46 -4.42
CA GLU A 89 34.67 29.53 -4.25
C GLU A 89 33.24 29.06 -4.57
N GLY A 90 32.28 29.43 -3.73
CA GLY A 90 30.89 29.00 -3.90
C GLY A 90 29.98 29.54 -2.81
N THR A 91 28.71 29.12 -2.89
CA THR A 91 27.70 29.52 -1.89
C THR A 91 27.94 28.75 -0.59
N LEU A 92 28.15 29.48 0.50
CA LEU A 92 28.27 28.90 1.84
C LEU A 92 26.89 28.61 2.41
N ILE A 93 26.68 27.37 2.87
CA ILE A 93 25.45 26.92 3.52
C ILE A 93 25.80 26.45 4.93
N ASP A 94 25.09 26.97 5.93
CA ASP A 94 25.32 26.58 7.33
C ASP A 94 25.00 25.09 7.55
N LYS A 95 25.81 24.42 8.38
CA LYS A 95 25.67 22.98 8.69
C LYS A 95 24.25 22.62 9.16
N ASP A 96 23.70 23.43 10.06
CA ASP A 96 22.37 23.20 10.62
C ASP A 96 21.28 23.24 9.55
N LYS A 97 21.42 24.13 8.56
CA LYS A 97 20.50 24.22 7.43
C LYS A 97 20.57 23.00 6.52
N ILE A 98 21.77 22.44 6.29
CA ILE A 98 21.92 21.18 5.55
C ILE A 98 21.26 20.02 6.29
N ILE A 99 21.44 19.96 7.62
CA ILE A 99 20.81 18.95 8.47
C ILE A 99 19.28 19.06 8.37
N GLU A 100 18.72 20.26 8.49
CA GLU A 100 17.29 20.54 8.34
C GLU A 100 16.75 20.06 6.99
N ILE A 101 17.44 20.39 5.88
CA ILE A 101 17.07 19.96 4.52
C ILE A 101 17.00 18.43 4.42
N ILE A 102 17.98 17.73 4.98
CA ILE A 102 18.08 16.26 4.89
C ILE A 102 17.05 15.60 5.81
N GLU A 103 16.80 16.16 7.00
CA GLU A 103 15.75 15.68 7.91
C GLU A 103 14.37 15.79 7.27
N ALA A 104 14.06 16.90 6.61
CA ALA A 104 12.83 17.07 5.84
C ALA A 104 12.75 16.10 4.64
N ALA A 105 13.87 15.84 3.97
CA ALA A 105 13.91 14.96 2.81
C ALA A 105 13.44 13.53 3.11
N LYS A 106 13.60 13.05 4.35
CA LYS A 106 13.10 11.73 4.80
C LYS A 106 11.60 11.54 4.54
N TYR A 107 10.82 12.62 4.56
CA TYR A 107 9.36 12.57 4.44
C TYR A 107 8.86 12.68 2.99
N LEU A 108 9.75 12.93 2.01
CA LEU A 108 9.39 13.09 0.59
C LEU A 108 8.63 11.91 -0.01
N ARG A 109 8.91 10.68 0.48
CA ARG A 109 8.21 9.46 0.03
C ARG A 109 6.74 9.43 0.48
N GLN A 110 6.39 10.16 1.54
CA GLN A 110 5.04 10.23 2.06
C GLN A 110 4.17 11.24 1.30
N ILE A 111 4.79 12.12 0.50
CA ILE A 111 4.10 13.11 -0.30
C ILE A 111 3.32 12.42 -1.44
N PRO A 112 1.98 12.63 -1.52
CA PRO A 112 1.13 12.04 -2.54
C PRO A 112 1.47 12.57 -3.96
N GLU A 113 1.09 11.80 -4.99
CA GLU A 113 1.29 12.21 -6.39
C GLU A 113 0.48 13.45 -6.78
N VAL A 114 -0.70 13.62 -6.17
CA VAL A 114 -1.53 14.81 -6.30
C VAL A 114 -1.65 15.43 -4.92
N LEU A 115 -1.20 16.68 -4.82
CA LEU A 115 -1.16 17.47 -3.61
C LEU A 115 -2.44 18.31 -3.51
N ASN A 116 -3.02 18.35 -2.32
CA ASN A 116 -3.95 19.39 -1.94
C ASN A 116 -3.36 20.11 -0.72
N ILE A 117 -2.97 21.37 -0.90
CA ILE A 117 -2.25 22.15 0.10
C ILE A 117 -3.24 23.06 0.81
N LYS A 118 -3.41 22.82 2.11
CA LYS A 118 -4.17 23.71 2.99
C LYS A 118 -3.19 24.61 3.74
N ILE A 119 -3.36 25.92 3.58
CA ILE A 119 -2.56 26.92 4.30
C ILE A 119 -3.17 27.13 5.68
N LEU A 120 -2.35 26.99 6.72
CA LEU A 120 -2.74 27.23 8.11
C LEU A 120 -2.24 28.60 8.59
N ASN A 121 -1.00 28.96 8.23
CA ASN A 121 -0.41 30.25 8.57
C ASN A 121 0.11 30.94 7.29
N PRO A 122 -0.60 31.94 6.75
CA PRO A 122 -0.25 32.58 5.49
C PRO A 122 1.03 33.44 5.58
N ASP A 123 1.44 33.89 6.77
CA ASP A 123 2.59 34.78 6.94
C ASP A 123 3.91 34.05 6.69
N ASN A 124 3.93 32.74 6.94
CA ASN A 124 5.11 31.88 6.79
C ASN A 124 5.15 31.14 5.44
N VAL A 125 4.25 31.46 4.52
CA VAL A 125 4.11 30.75 3.23
C VAL A 125 4.53 31.66 2.07
N PRO A 126 5.40 31.19 1.15
CA PRO A 126 5.77 31.97 -0.04
C PRO A 126 4.56 32.30 -0.92
N GLU A 127 4.52 33.52 -1.49
CA GLU A 127 3.43 33.99 -2.37
C GLU A 127 3.12 33.04 -3.53
N LYS A 128 4.16 32.44 -4.14
CA LYS A 128 3.98 31.45 -5.19
C LYS A 128 3.21 30.22 -4.72
N LEU A 129 3.36 29.80 -3.47
CA LEU A 129 2.61 28.67 -2.92
C LEU A 129 1.16 29.05 -2.60
N LYS A 130 0.93 30.30 -2.17
CA LYS A 130 -0.42 30.84 -1.95
C LYS A 130 -1.26 30.80 -3.22
N ALA A 131 -0.65 31.03 -4.38
CA ALA A 131 -1.33 30.92 -5.68
C ALA A 131 -1.87 29.51 -5.97
N PHE A 132 -1.28 28.48 -5.37
CA PHE A 132 -1.72 27.10 -5.52
C PHE A 132 -2.59 26.60 -4.36
N ALA A 133 -2.92 27.47 -3.39
CA ALA A 133 -3.82 27.12 -2.30
C ALA A 133 -5.18 26.68 -2.85
N ASN A 134 -5.71 25.58 -2.32
CA ASN A 134 -6.98 24.97 -2.75
C ASN A 134 -7.01 24.43 -4.19
N GLN A 135 -5.85 24.28 -4.85
CA GLN A 135 -5.74 23.60 -6.14
C GLN A 135 -5.10 22.22 -6.00
N LYS A 136 -5.50 21.29 -6.87
CA LYS A 136 -4.85 19.98 -6.99
C LYS A 136 -3.58 20.12 -7.82
N ILE A 137 -2.42 19.99 -7.19
CA ILE A 137 -1.12 20.15 -7.85
C ILE A 137 -0.49 18.77 -8.06
N PRO A 138 -0.17 18.35 -9.29
CA PRO A 138 0.63 17.16 -9.50
C PRO A 138 2.07 17.37 -8.99
N LYS A 139 2.57 16.40 -8.23
CA LYS A 139 3.90 16.38 -7.60
C LYS A 139 5.02 16.72 -8.58
N ASN A 140 4.94 16.23 -9.82
CA ASN A 140 5.95 16.44 -10.87
C ASN A 140 6.14 17.91 -11.25
N LEU A 141 5.12 18.77 -11.11
CA LEU A 141 5.28 20.20 -11.37
C LEU A 141 6.22 20.86 -10.35
N LEU A 142 6.19 20.39 -9.11
CA LEU A 142 7.01 20.95 -8.03
C LEU A 142 8.42 20.38 -8.01
N VAL A 143 8.63 19.15 -8.50
CA VAL A 143 9.97 18.59 -8.72
C VAL A 143 10.79 19.47 -9.68
N ASN A 144 10.14 20.00 -10.73
CA ASN A 144 10.80 20.77 -11.76
C ASN A 144 10.78 22.30 -11.52
N SER A 145 10.04 22.78 -10.51
CA SER A 145 9.94 24.20 -10.19
C SER A 145 11.30 24.79 -9.82
N SER A 146 11.59 26.00 -10.31
CA SER A 146 12.80 26.75 -9.94
C SER A 146 12.66 27.52 -8.61
N SER A 147 11.47 27.55 -8.04
CA SER A 147 11.15 28.47 -6.93
C SER A 147 10.74 27.79 -5.63
N ILE A 148 10.19 26.58 -5.69
CA ILE A 148 9.75 25.82 -4.52
C ILE A 148 10.08 24.36 -4.79
N SER A 149 10.85 23.74 -3.91
CA SER A 149 11.13 22.31 -3.95
C SER A 149 10.13 21.52 -3.11
N LEU A 150 10.06 20.21 -3.32
CA LEU A 150 9.26 19.34 -2.45
C LEU A 150 9.77 19.31 -1.00
N ILE A 151 11.07 19.55 -0.79
CA ILE A 151 11.65 19.65 0.56
C ILE A 151 11.13 20.89 1.27
N ASP A 152 10.98 22.01 0.56
CA ASP A 152 10.40 23.23 1.13
C ASP A 152 8.96 22.98 1.62
N LEU A 153 8.20 22.14 0.92
CA LEU A 153 6.86 21.73 1.38
C LEU A 153 6.92 20.90 2.67
N CYS A 154 7.86 19.97 2.78
CA CYS A 154 8.08 19.21 4.02
C CYS A 154 8.43 20.14 5.18
N LEU A 155 9.31 21.13 4.96
CA LEU A 155 9.69 22.10 5.98
C LEU A 155 8.50 22.98 6.41
N LEU A 156 7.72 23.46 5.46
CA LEU A 156 6.52 24.25 5.75
C LEU A 156 5.46 23.44 6.50
N GLU A 157 5.33 22.14 6.20
CA GLU A 157 4.43 21.24 6.92
C GLU A 157 4.92 20.95 8.35
N GLN A 158 6.21 20.69 8.54
CA GLN A 158 6.83 20.50 9.86
C GLN A 158 6.70 21.73 10.75
N ASN A 159 6.83 22.92 10.16
CA ASN A 159 6.67 24.20 10.85
C ASN A 159 5.20 24.59 11.08
N GLY A 160 4.24 23.73 10.71
CA GLY A 160 2.81 23.95 10.90
C GLY A 160 2.22 25.08 10.02
N ALA A 161 2.95 25.52 9.00
CA ALA A 161 2.48 26.56 8.08
C ALA A 161 1.46 26.03 7.07
N ILE A 162 1.60 24.76 6.68
CA ILE A 162 0.70 24.07 5.74
C ILE A 162 0.32 22.67 6.23
N THR A 163 -0.70 22.09 5.61
CA THR A 163 -1.02 20.66 5.71
C THR A 163 -1.22 20.09 4.31
N ILE A 164 -0.59 18.95 4.02
CA ILE A 164 -0.77 18.23 2.76
C ILE A 164 -1.87 17.18 2.96
N GLU A 165 -3.05 17.42 2.40
CA GLU A 165 -4.14 16.45 2.48
C GLU A 165 -3.83 15.26 1.56
N LYS A 166 -3.78 14.06 2.16
CA LYS A 166 -3.63 12.82 1.41
C LYS A 166 -4.96 12.51 0.71
N PRO A 167 -4.97 12.33 -0.61
CA PRO A 167 -6.20 12.03 -1.33
C PRO A 167 -6.76 10.69 -0.83
N GLY A 168 -8.07 10.65 -0.54
CA GLY A 168 -8.75 9.48 0.02
C GLY A 168 -8.64 8.24 -0.88
N ILE A 169 -8.91 7.06 -0.31
CA ILE A 169 -8.83 5.76 -1.03
C ILE A 169 -9.70 5.78 -2.30
N SER A 170 -10.83 6.49 -2.28
CA SER A 170 -11.73 6.65 -3.42
C SER A 170 -11.10 7.33 -4.64
N SER A 171 -10.08 8.17 -4.45
CA SER A 171 -9.36 8.83 -5.55
C SER A 171 -8.17 8.03 -6.10
N LYS A 172 -7.79 6.92 -5.46
CA LYS A 172 -6.75 6.01 -5.97
C LYS A 172 -7.29 4.96 -6.92
N ILE A 173 -8.59 4.65 -6.83
CA ILE A 173 -9.24 3.67 -7.70
C ILE A 173 -9.78 4.42 -8.90
N SER A 174 -9.23 4.15 -10.09
CA SER A 174 -9.78 4.69 -11.33
C SER A 174 -11.29 4.38 -11.39
N PRO A 175 -12.16 5.35 -11.76
CA PRO A 175 -13.60 5.14 -11.84
C PRO A 175 -13.97 3.94 -12.72
N LEU A 176 -13.13 3.62 -13.71
CA LEU A 176 -13.29 2.46 -14.59
C LEU A 176 -13.05 1.12 -13.86
N ILE A 177 -12.04 1.04 -13.00
CA ILE A 177 -11.76 -0.15 -12.17
C ILE A 177 -12.86 -0.34 -11.13
N GLY A 178 -13.32 0.76 -10.51
CA GLY A 178 -14.44 0.73 -9.59
C GLY A 178 -15.72 0.21 -10.26
N ALA A 179 -16.03 0.70 -11.46
CA ALA A 179 -17.18 0.23 -12.24
C ALA A 179 -17.08 -1.26 -12.61
N ILE A 180 -15.90 -1.73 -13.03
CA ILE A 180 -15.68 -3.15 -13.35
C ILE A 180 -15.87 -4.03 -12.10
N ALA A 181 -15.32 -3.63 -10.97
CA ALA A 181 -15.47 -4.39 -9.72
C ALA A 181 -16.94 -4.50 -9.28
N VAL A 182 -17.69 -3.40 -9.38
CA VAL A 182 -19.13 -3.39 -9.09
C VAL A 182 -19.90 -4.28 -10.08
N LEU A 183 -19.56 -4.23 -11.37
CA LEU A 183 -20.17 -5.09 -12.39
C LEU A 183 -19.92 -6.57 -12.09
N ILE A 184 -18.70 -6.94 -11.71
CA ILE A 184 -18.36 -8.32 -11.32
C ILE A 184 -19.17 -8.76 -10.11
N ILE A 185 -19.29 -7.93 -9.07
CA ILE A 185 -20.08 -8.24 -7.88
C ILE A 185 -21.56 -8.46 -8.24
N ILE A 186 -22.12 -7.61 -9.11
CA ILE A 186 -23.49 -7.74 -9.58
C ILE A 186 -23.68 -9.03 -10.39
N ILE A 187 -22.77 -9.32 -11.32
CA ILE A 187 -22.81 -10.53 -12.14
C ILE A 187 -22.68 -11.78 -11.26
N SER A 188 -21.73 -11.83 -10.32
CA SER A 188 -21.58 -12.93 -9.37
C SER A 188 -22.82 -13.10 -8.49
N GLY A 189 -23.43 -12.00 -8.04
CA GLY A 189 -24.70 -12.02 -7.32
C GLY A 189 -25.83 -12.62 -8.15
N LEU A 190 -25.96 -12.22 -9.42
CA LEU A 190 -26.95 -12.77 -10.35
C LEU A 190 -26.70 -14.25 -10.66
N PHE A 191 -25.45 -14.67 -10.87
CA PHE A 191 -25.08 -16.08 -11.04
C PHE A 191 -25.48 -16.92 -9.82
N SER A 192 -25.25 -16.41 -8.60
CA SER A 192 -25.64 -17.11 -7.36
C SER A 192 -27.16 -17.29 -7.18
N LEU A 193 -27.97 -16.54 -7.92
CA LEU A 193 -29.44 -16.63 -7.92
C LEU A 193 -29.97 -17.58 -9.00
N LEU A 194 -29.12 -18.12 -9.89
CA LEU A 194 -29.56 -19.03 -10.94
C LEU A 194 -30.08 -20.35 -10.33
N PRO A 195 -31.26 -20.84 -10.77
CA PRO A 195 -31.92 -22.01 -10.19
C PRO A 195 -31.17 -23.32 -10.46
N TYR A 196 -30.35 -23.38 -11.52
CA TYR A 196 -29.66 -24.60 -11.94
C TYR A 196 -28.56 -25.04 -10.96
N GLU A 197 -27.67 -24.12 -10.57
CA GLU A 197 -26.58 -24.44 -9.63
C GLU A 197 -27.10 -24.84 -8.25
N ARG A 198 -28.12 -24.11 -7.76
CA ARG A 198 -28.77 -24.43 -6.49
C ARG A 198 -29.41 -25.81 -6.50
N LYS A 199 -30.06 -26.19 -7.61
CA LYS A 199 -30.62 -27.54 -7.78
C LYS A 199 -29.52 -28.61 -7.72
N MET A 200 -28.39 -28.42 -8.40
CA MET A 200 -27.26 -29.36 -8.37
C MET A 200 -26.69 -29.53 -6.95
N VAL A 201 -26.46 -28.42 -6.24
CA VAL A 201 -25.98 -28.46 -4.85
C VAL A 201 -26.98 -29.19 -3.94
N THR A 202 -28.28 -28.93 -4.08
CA THR A 202 -29.32 -29.64 -3.33
C THR A 202 -29.30 -31.15 -3.62
N LEU A 203 -29.11 -31.57 -4.88
CA LEU A 203 -29.02 -32.99 -5.24
C LEU A 203 -27.82 -33.68 -4.56
N THR A 204 -26.64 -33.04 -4.56
CA THR A 204 -25.44 -33.59 -3.91
C THR A 204 -25.61 -33.70 -2.39
N ILE A 205 -26.25 -32.72 -1.75
CA ILE A 205 -26.57 -32.78 -0.31
C ILE A 205 -27.53 -33.95 -0.02
N MET A 206 -28.57 -34.12 -0.84
CA MET A 206 -29.57 -35.19 -0.70
C MET A 206 -28.96 -36.58 -0.89
N GLU A 207 -28.01 -36.74 -1.83
CA GLU A 207 -27.29 -37.98 -2.05
C GLU A 207 -26.38 -38.35 -0.87
N ASN A 208 -25.60 -37.40 -0.34
CA ASN A 208 -24.79 -37.63 0.87
C ASN A 208 -25.64 -37.98 2.10
N LEU A 209 -26.80 -37.35 2.23
CA LEU A 209 -27.76 -37.66 3.29
C LEU A 209 -28.37 -39.06 3.11
N THR A 210 -28.58 -39.51 1.87
CA THR A 210 -29.12 -40.84 1.58
C THR A 210 -28.25 -41.93 2.20
N ASN A 211 -26.93 -41.86 2.00
CA ASN A 211 -25.99 -42.82 2.59
C ASN A 211 -26.00 -42.76 4.12
N THR A 212 -25.94 -41.56 4.69
CA THR A 212 -25.93 -41.35 6.14
C THR A 212 -27.21 -41.84 6.82
N LEU A 213 -28.37 -41.59 6.22
CA LEU A 213 -29.65 -42.03 6.77
C LEU A 213 -29.87 -43.52 6.59
N THR A 214 -29.45 -44.10 5.47
CA THR A 214 -29.51 -45.54 5.23
C THR A 214 -28.70 -46.27 6.29
N ALA A 215 -27.46 -45.85 6.55
CA ALA A 215 -26.65 -46.41 7.64
C ALA A 215 -27.34 -46.29 9.02
N LYS A 216 -27.95 -45.14 9.33
CA LYS A 216 -28.71 -44.93 10.58
C LYS A 216 -29.95 -45.83 10.69
N ARG A 217 -30.64 -46.12 9.58
CA ARG A 217 -31.79 -47.05 9.55
C ARG A 217 -31.37 -48.47 9.84
N ILE A 218 -30.27 -48.95 9.23
CA ILE A 218 -29.75 -50.31 9.43
C ILE A 218 -29.38 -50.56 10.89
N ILE A 219 -28.74 -49.59 11.55
CA ILE A 219 -28.39 -49.70 12.97
C ILE A 219 -29.55 -49.37 13.92
N ASN A 220 -30.79 -49.31 13.42
CA ASN A 220 -32.02 -49.00 14.17
C ASN A 220 -31.95 -47.71 15.02
N ARG A 221 -31.25 -46.68 14.55
CA ARG A 221 -31.17 -45.39 15.23
C ARG A 221 -32.39 -44.54 14.91
N LYS A 222 -32.97 -43.87 15.92
CA LYS A 222 -34.07 -42.91 15.71
C LYS A 222 -33.61 -41.74 14.83
N ILE A 223 -34.28 -41.54 13.70
CA ILE A 223 -34.05 -40.43 12.77
C ILE A 223 -35.19 -39.41 12.95
N PRO A 224 -34.89 -38.13 13.19
CA PRO A 224 -35.92 -37.10 13.26
C PRO A 224 -36.52 -36.81 11.88
N GLU A 225 -37.82 -36.51 11.82
CA GLU A 225 -38.51 -36.18 10.56
C GLU A 225 -37.96 -34.90 9.91
N LYS A 226 -37.50 -33.93 10.71
CA LYS A 226 -36.80 -32.74 10.24
C LYS A 226 -35.31 -32.87 10.52
N LEU A 227 -34.49 -32.85 9.47
CA LEU A 227 -33.03 -32.97 9.61
C LEU A 227 -32.42 -31.59 9.87
N ASN A 228 -31.33 -31.53 10.64
CA ASN A 228 -30.58 -30.29 10.86
C ASN A 228 -29.60 -30.01 9.70
N VAL A 229 -30.07 -30.17 8.47
CA VAL A 229 -29.33 -29.91 7.25
C VAL A 229 -30.23 -29.11 6.32
N LYS A 230 -29.67 -28.07 5.73
CA LYS A 230 -30.37 -27.19 4.80
C LYS A 230 -29.89 -27.43 3.38
N ASP A 231 -30.79 -27.25 2.44
CA ASP A 231 -30.48 -27.27 1.01
C ASP A 231 -29.91 -25.92 0.51
N ALA A 232 -29.65 -25.81 -0.79
CA ALA A 232 -29.13 -24.58 -1.40
C ALA A 232 -30.12 -23.40 -1.39
N TYR A 233 -31.39 -23.65 -1.05
CA TYR A 233 -32.43 -22.63 -0.86
C TYR A 233 -32.66 -22.29 0.62
N LEU A 234 -31.80 -22.82 1.51
CA LEU A 234 -31.89 -22.68 2.97
C LEU A 234 -33.14 -23.34 3.59
N ASN A 235 -33.80 -24.24 2.87
CA ASN A 235 -34.90 -25.05 3.35
C ASN A 235 -34.36 -26.26 4.12
N TYR A 236 -35.04 -26.66 5.19
CA TYR A 236 -34.69 -27.89 5.89
C TYR A 236 -35.10 -29.11 5.08
N ILE A 237 -34.24 -30.13 5.08
CA ILE A 237 -34.53 -31.42 4.45
C ILE A 237 -35.29 -32.30 5.44
N TYR A 238 -36.32 -32.99 4.95
CA TYR A 238 -37.19 -33.86 5.74
C TYR A 238 -36.97 -35.34 5.42
N TYR A 239 -37.13 -36.19 6.43
CA TYR A 239 -37.16 -37.64 6.31
C TYR A 239 -38.53 -38.18 6.72
N LYS A 240 -39.31 -38.69 5.76
CA LYS A 240 -40.66 -39.20 6.00
C LYS A 240 -40.93 -40.46 5.20
N ASN A 241 -41.46 -41.50 5.84
CA ASN A 241 -41.86 -42.75 5.19
C ASN A 241 -40.79 -43.37 4.26
N GLY A 242 -39.52 -43.38 4.71
CA GLY A 242 -38.42 -43.91 3.90
C GLY A 242 -37.95 -42.98 2.76
N LYS A 243 -38.38 -41.72 2.74
CA LYS A 243 -38.00 -40.74 1.70
C LYS A 243 -37.31 -39.52 2.31
N LEU A 244 -36.34 -39.01 1.59
CA LEU A 244 -35.77 -37.69 1.77
C LEU A 244 -36.52 -36.70 0.90
N ILE A 245 -36.91 -35.55 1.47
CA ILE A 245 -37.69 -34.52 0.80
C ILE A 245 -37.00 -33.17 1.04
N SER A 246 -36.52 -32.55 -0.04
CA SER A 246 -36.12 -31.15 -0.03
C SER A 246 -37.30 -30.31 -0.52
N PRO A 247 -37.90 -29.46 0.34
CA PRO A 247 -39.01 -28.63 -0.06
C PRO A 247 -38.66 -27.71 -1.23
N GLY A 248 -39.60 -27.54 -2.14
CA GLY A 248 -39.51 -26.55 -3.20
C GLY A 248 -39.54 -25.09 -2.70
N MET A 249 -39.82 -24.15 -3.60
CA MET A 249 -39.74 -22.71 -3.29
C MET A 249 -40.79 -22.27 -2.25
N ASP A 250 -41.89 -23.01 -2.14
CA ASP A 250 -42.96 -22.75 -1.19
C ASP A 250 -42.64 -23.19 0.27
N ARG A 251 -41.50 -23.88 0.45
CA ARG A 251 -40.97 -24.39 1.71
C ARG A 251 -41.87 -25.42 2.41
N LYS A 252 -42.82 -26.01 1.70
CA LYS A 252 -43.77 -26.98 2.25
C LYS A 252 -43.46 -28.38 1.70
N PRO A 253 -43.15 -29.37 2.55
CA PRO A 253 -42.96 -30.73 2.07
C PRO A 253 -44.30 -31.33 1.61
N GLY A 254 -44.26 -32.12 0.53
CA GLY A 254 -45.39 -32.78 -0.10
C GLY A 254 -45.92 -32.10 -1.37
N THR A 255 -45.22 -31.11 -1.92
CA THR A 255 -45.65 -30.39 -3.11
C THR A 255 -44.96 -30.91 -4.39
N LYS A 256 -45.48 -30.51 -5.56
CA LYS A 256 -45.01 -31.02 -6.86
C LYS A 256 -43.59 -30.55 -7.22
N ASP A 257 -43.13 -29.47 -6.61
CA ASP A 257 -41.81 -28.87 -6.83
C ASP A 257 -40.73 -29.40 -5.88
N ASP A 258 -41.09 -30.35 -5.00
CA ASP A 258 -40.14 -31.02 -4.11
C ASP A 258 -39.13 -31.89 -4.86
N ILE A 259 -37.90 -31.91 -4.34
CA ILE A 259 -36.89 -32.88 -4.74
C ILE A 259 -36.98 -34.06 -3.77
N ILE A 260 -37.34 -35.23 -4.30
CA ILE A 260 -37.61 -36.43 -3.51
C ILE A 260 -36.59 -37.52 -3.84
N TYR A 261 -35.94 -38.06 -2.81
CA TYR A 261 -35.08 -39.24 -2.90
C TYR A 261 -35.72 -40.37 -2.10
N ASN A 262 -35.94 -41.52 -2.74
CA ASN A 262 -36.37 -42.72 -2.02
C ASN A 262 -35.13 -43.38 -1.42
N LEU A 263 -35.12 -43.58 -0.11
CA LEU A 263 -34.06 -44.40 0.49
C LEU A 263 -34.28 -45.86 0.11
N PRO A 264 -33.21 -46.66 -0.05
CA PRO A 264 -33.31 -48.10 -0.23
C PRO A 264 -34.12 -48.76 0.90
N GLU A 265 -34.69 -49.93 0.59
CA GLU A 265 -35.30 -50.77 1.62
C GLU A 265 -34.25 -51.27 2.62
N PRO A 266 -34.59 -51.43 3.91
CA PRO A 266 -33.64 -51.86 4.94
C PRO A 266 -32.95 -53.21 4.61
N ASP A 267 -33.66 -54.08 3.88
CA ASP A 267 -33.21 -55.42 3.52
C ASP A 267 -32.59 -55.49 2.12
N SER A 268 -32.36 -54.33 1.49
CA SER A 268 -31.72 -54.25 0.17
C SER A 268 -30.24 -54.64 0.27
N PRO A 269 -29.70 -55.48 -0.64
CA PRO A 269 -28.30 -55.90 -0.63
C PRO A 269 -27.30 -54.79 -1.00
N LEU A 270 -27.79 -53.58 -1.31
CA LEU A 270 -26.98 -52.41 -1.67
C LEU A 270 -26.43 -51.72 -0.41
N PHE A 271 -25.40 -52.31 0.19
CA PHE A 271 -24.51 -51.60 1.11
C PHE A 271 -23.33 -51.03 0.33
N ALA A 272 -23.23 -49.72 0.23
CA ALA A 272 -21.94 -49.05 0.20
C ALA A 272 -21.58 -48.76 1.68
N MET A 273 -20.67 -49.55 2.26
CA MET A 273 -19.92 -49.10 3.44
C MET A 273 -19.06 -47.88 3.05
N PRO A 274 -18.78 -46.96 3.99
CA PRO A 274 -18.08 -45.70 3.70
C PRO A 274 -16.72 -45.90 3.03
#